data_AF-A0A8J6NPH7-F1
#
_entry.id   AF-A0A8J6NPH7-F1
#
_cell.length_a   1.000
_cell.length_b   1.000
_cell.length_c   1.000
_cell.angle_alpha   90.00
_cell.angle_beta   90.00
_cell.angle_gamma   90.00
#
_symmetry.space_group_name_H-M   'P 1'
#
loop_
_entity.id
_entity.type
_entity.pdbx_description
1 polymer ?
#
loop_
_entity_poly.entity_id
_entity_poly.type
_entity_poly.pdbx_seq_one_letter_code
_entity_poly.pdbx_strand_id
1 'polypeptide(L)'
;KEKAEGNMRTMQVRSSKDNWEAIKSEYGISKRDFGKKINFVSDEFERKIIFRDVEHAFVLASQGFSKPALILAGGVIEELLRLYLEHKSIKPKRKQFLAYIEACEGNGLLKRGVSRLTDSIRDFRNLVHLVNEETKRHTVSKATAKGAVASIFTIANDFQ
;
A
#
# COMPACT_ATOMS: atom_id res chain seq x y z
N LYS A 1 26.40 26.88 -29.19
CA LYS A 1 25.07 26.62 -28.58
C LYS A 1 24.73 25.16 -28.83
N GLU A 2 25.16 24.27 -27.94
CA GLU A 2 24.83 22.84 -28.01
C GLU A 2 23.41 22.63 -27.52
N LYS A 3 22.58 21.97 -28.34
CA LYS A 3 21.27 21.48 -27.94
C LYS A 3 21.48 20.25 -27.07
N ALA A 4 21.11 20.34 -25.80
CA ALA A 4 20.93 19.17 -24.95
C ALA A 4 19.65 18.44 -25.42
N GLU A 5 19.81 17.39 -26.23
CA GLU A 5 18.78 16.41 -26.48
C GLU A 5 18.58 15.59 -25.20
N GLY A 6 17.67 16.08 -24.35
CA GLY A 6 17.17 15.34 -23.21
C GLY A 6 16.51 14.07 -23.72
N ASN A 7 17.14 12.93 -23.42
CA ASN A 7 16.68 11.58 -23.70
C ASN A 7 15.35 11.36 -22.96
N MET A 8 14.24 11.78 -23.57
CA MET A 8 12.90 11.64 -23.02
C MET A 8 12.52 10.17 -23.18
N ARG A 9 12.91 9.33 -22.22
CA ARG A 9 12.37 7.98 -22.08
C ARG A 9 10.86 8.12 -21.89
N THR A 10 10.12 8.01 -22.98
CA THR A 10 8.66 7.89 -22.98
C THR A 10 8.30 6.73 -22.05
N MET A 11 7.52 7.02 -21.02
CA MET A 11 6.99 5.99 -20.12
C MET A 11 6.18 5.00 -20.94
N GLN A 12 6.67 3.78 -21.09
CA GLN A 12 5.86 2.71 -21.65
C GLN A 12 4.80 2.35 -20.62
N VAL A 13 3.57 2.82 -20.86
CA VAL A 13 2.39 2.43 -20.08
C VAL A 13 2.17 0.95 -20.34
N ARG A 14 2.54 0.11 -19.36
CA ARG A 14 2.23 -1.31 -19.37
C ARG A 14 0.73 -1.52 -19.19
N SER A 15 0.19 -2.60 -19.76
CA SER A 15 -1.20 -2.95 -19.50
C SER A 15 -1.38 -3.39 -18.04
N SER A 16 -2.61 -3.28 -17.51
CA SER A 16 -2.91 -3.77 -16.15
C SER A 16 -2.56 -5.24 -15.96
N LYS A 17 -2.75 -6.05 -17.02
CA LYS A 17 -2.36 -7.46 -17.02
C LYS A 17 -0.85 -7.62 -16.81
N ASP A 18 -0.03 -6.86 -17.53
CA ASP A 18 1.43 -6.94 -17.43
C ASP A 18 1.92 -6.47 -16.06
N ASN A 19 1.27 -5.46 -15.46
CA ASN A 19 1.62 -4.98 -14.13
C ASN A 19 1.31 -6.03 -13.05
N TRP A 20 0.17 -6.72 -13.13
CA TRP A 20 -0.17 -7.80 -12.21
C TRP A 20 0.71 -9.05 -12.38
N GLU A 21 1.17 -9.36 -13.60
CA GLU A 21 2.18 -10.40 -13.80
C GLU A 21 3.55 -10.01 -13.21
N ALA A 22 3.93 -8.74 -13.30
CA ALA A 22 5.14 -8.23 -12.65
C ALA A 22 5.04 -8.29 -11.11
N ILE A 23 3.89 -7.91 -10.54
CA ILE A 23 3.60 -8.07 -9.10
C ILE A 23 3.73 -9.53 -8.69
N LYS A 24 3.13 -10.44 -9.46
CA LYS A 24 3.23 -11.88 -9.20
C LYS A 24 4.67 -12.38 -9.27
N SER A 25 5.44 -11.94 -10.26
CA SER A 25 6.85 -12.30 -10.38
C SER A 25 7.70 -11.77 -9.22
N GLU A 26 7.37 -10.60 -8.68
CA GLU A 26 8.17 -9.96 -7.63
C GLU A 26 7.78 -10.44 -6.21
N TYR A 27 6.49 -10.62 -5.94
CA TYR A 27 5.97 -10.92 -4.60
C TYR A 27 5.33 -12.30 -4.47
N GLY A 28 5.27 -13.09 -5.55
CA GLY A 28 4.67 -14.42 -5.55
C GLY A 28 3.14 -14.43 -5.43
N ILE A 29 2.47 -13.29 -5.65
CA ILE A 29 1.03 -13.15 -5.41
C ILE A 29 0.32 -12.70 -6.68
N SER A 30 -0.63 -13.51 -7.15
CA SER A 30 -1.44 -13.15 -8.31
C SER A 30 -2.61 -12.22 -7.93
N LYS A 31 -3.16 -11.53 -8.93
CA LYS A 31 -4.40 -10.74 -8.77
C LYS A 31 -5.54 -11.57 -8.17
N ARG A 32 -5.66 -12.83 -8.59
CA ARG A 32 -6.68 -13.77 -8.10
C ARG A 32 -6.46 -14.14 -6.64
N ASP A 33 -5.22 -14.44 -6.25
CA ASP A 33 -4.91 -14.83 -4.88
C ASP A 33 -5.13 -13.67 -3.91
N PHE A 34 -4.67 -12.47 -4.27
CA PHE A 34 -4.97 -11.26 -3.51
C PHE A 34 -6.49 -11.02 -3.41
N GLY A 35 -7.22 -11.17 -4.52
CA GLY A 35 -8.67 -11.02 -4.52
C GLY A 35 -9.41 -11.97 -3.58
N LYS A 36 -8.93 -13.21 -3.43
CA LYS A 36 -9.50 -14.15 -2.44
C LYS A 36 -9.29 -13.68 -1.01
N LYS A 37 -8.14 -13.06 -0.71
CA LYS A 37 -7.82 -12.53 0.63
C LYS A 37 -8.68 -11.34 1.03
N ILE A 38 -9.09 -10.53 0.05
CA ILE A 38 -9.96 -9.36 0.28
C ILE A 38 -11.40 -9.63 -0.16
N ASN A 39 -11.89 -10.87 -0.06
CA ASN A 39 -13.24 -11.21 -0.50
C ASN A 39 -14.35 -10.54 0.33
N PHE A 40 -14.03 -10.03 1.52
CA PHE A 40 -14.93 -9.22 2.33
C PHE A 40 -15.23 -7.84 1.71
N VAL A 41 -14.42 -7.37 0.75
CA VAL A 41 -14.72 -6.17 -0.03
C VAL A 41 -15.68 -6.55 -1.15
N SER A 42 -16.98 -6.44 -0.86
CA SER A 42 -18.07 -6.81 -1.75
C SER A 42 -18.46 -5.73 -2.76
N ASP A 43 -18.20 -4.46 -2.45
CA ASP A 43 -18.50 -3.37 -3.37
C ASP A 43 -17.56 -3.41 -4.59
N GLU A 44 -18.15 -3.44 -5.78
CA GLU A 44 -17.39 -3.59 -7.03
C GLU A 44 -16.49 -2.36 -7.29
N PHE A 45 -16.96 -1.17 -6.94
CA PHE A 45 -16.22 0.06 -7.14
C PHE A 45 -15.02 0.14 -6.19
N GLU A 46 -15.21 -0.07 -4.89
CA GLU A 46 -14.13 -0.14 -3.90
C GLU A 46 -13.08 -1.17 -4.29
N ARG A 47 -13.54 -2.38 -4.68
CA ARG A 47 -12.67 -3.46 -5.12
C ARG A 47 -11.84 -3.04 -6.33
N LYS A 48 -12.47 -2.45 -7.35
CA LYS A 48 -11.79 -1.94 -8.55
C LYS A 48 -10.72 -0.90 -8.21
N ILE A 49 -11.03 0.02 -7.31
CA ILE A 49 -10.10 1.07 -6.86
C ILE A 49 -8.91 0.45 -6.11
N ILE A 50 -9.14 -0.48 -5.18
CA ILE A 50 -8.08 -1.18 -4.45
C ILE A 50 -7.12 -1.88 -5.43
N PHE A 51 -7.64 -2.64 -6.40
CA PHE A 51 -6.79 -3.33 -7.38
C PHE A 51 -5.95 -2.35 -8.22
N ARG A 52 -6.54 -1.24 -8.66
CA ARG A 52 -5.83 -0.18 -9.40
C ARG A 52 -4.74 0.46 -8.54
N ASP A 53 -5.04 0.76 -7.28
CA ASP A 53 -4.12 1.50 -6.42
C ASP A 53 -2.94 0.63 -5.95
N VAL A 54 -3.15 -0.68 -5.76
CA VAL A 54 -2.05 -1.66 -5.61
C VAL A 54 -1.13 -1.65 -6.83
N GLU A 55 -1.72 -1.68 -8.03
CA GLU A 55 -0.98 -1.67 -9.29
C GLU A 55 -0.15 -0.39 -9.45
N HIS A 56 -0.78 0.76 -9.23
CA HIS A 56 -0.11 2.05 -9.30
C HIS A 56 1.00 2.18 -8.25
N ALA A 57 0.77 1.74 -7.01
CA ALA A 57 1.78 1.78 -5.96
C ALA A 57 3.01 0.95 -6.35
N PHE A 58 2.80 -0.23 -6.94
CA PHE A 58 3.86 -1.07 -7.47
C PHE A 58 4.65 -0.40 -8.61
N VAL A 59 3.95 0.18 -9.60
CA VAL A 59 4.60 0.85 -10.74
C VAL A 59 5.43 2.03 -10.27
N LEU A 60 4.87 2.87 -9.39
CA LEU A 60 5.56 4.02 -8.80
C LEU A 60 6.82 3.58 -8.04
N ALA A 61 6.72 2.55 -7.18
CA ALA A 61 7.87 2.03 -6.44
C ALA A 61 8.95 1.48 -7.39
N SER A 62 8.54 0.74 -8.42
CA SER A 62 9.44 0.12 -9.40
C SER A 62 10.20 1.16 -10.22
N GLN A 63 9.59 2.30 -10.50
CA GLN A 63 10.17 3.41 -11.25
C GLN A 63 10.95 4.41 -10.38
N GLY A 64 10.95 4.24 -9.05
CA GLY A 64 11.71 5.09 -8.12
C GLY A 64 10.93 6.28 -7.57
N PHE A 65 9.62 6.38 -7.85
CA PHE A 65 8.71 7.36 -7.25
C PHE A 65 8.31 6.93 -5.83
N SER A 66 9.31 6.91 -4.93
CA SER A 66 9.21 6.24 -3.63
C SER A 66 8.17 6.87 -2.70
N LYS A 67 8.11 8.19 -2.62
CA LYS A 67 7.13 8.91 -1.76
C LYS A 67 5.69 8.72 -2.25
N PRO A 68 5.35 8.95 -3.54
CA PRO A 68 4.02 8.62 -4.08
C PRO A 68 3.60 7.15 -3.88
N ALA A 69 4.51 6.22 -4.14
CA ALA A 69 4.24 4.80 -3.97
C ALA A 69 3.88 4.44 -2.52
N LEU A 70 4.64 4.98 -1.57
CA LEU A 70 4.43 4.78 -0.15
C LEU A 70 3.09 5.38 0.34
N ILE A 71 2.72 6.57 -0.14
CA ILE A 71 1.42 7.19 0.19
C ILE A 71 0.29 6.30 -0.28
N LEU A 72 0.37 5.82 -1.52
CA LEU A 72 -0.68 5.03 -2.13
C LEU A 72 -0.78 3.65 -1.47
N ALA A 73 0.35 2.98 -1.22
CA ALA A 73 0.37 1.72 -0.49
C ALA A 73 -0.20 1.87 0.94
N GLY A 74 0.20 2.92 1.65
CA GLY A 74 -0.35 3.24 2.98
C GLY A 74 -1.85 3.52 2.96
N GLY A 75 -2.35 4.20 1.92
CA GLY A 75 -3.79 4.43 1.72
C GLY A 75 -4.57 3.14 1.45
N VAL A 76 -4.05 2.25 0.60
CA VAL A 76 -4.63 0.92 0.38
C VAL A 76 -4.70 0.13 1.67
N ILE A 77 -3.62 0.13 2.46
CA ILE A 77 -3.58 -0.58 3.74
C ILE A 77 -4.62 0.00 4.71
N GLU A 78 -4.65 1.32 4.90
CA GLU A 78 -5.61 2.00 5.77
C GLU A 78 -7.05 1.61 5.41
N GLU A 79 -7.36 1.61 4.12
CA GLU A 79 -8.69 1.29 3.62
C GLU A 79 -9.06 -0.18 3.80
N LEU A 80 -8.12 -1.10 3.55
CA LEU A 80 -8.34 -2.52 3.79
C LEU A 80 -8.62 -2.80 5.27
N LEU A 81 -7.91 -2.14 6.20
CA LEU A 81 -8.19 -2.29 7.63
C LEU A 81 -9.56 -1.74 8.00
N ARG A 82 -9.95 -0.57 7.48
CA ARG A 82 -11.27 0.03 7.69
C ARG A 82 -12.38 -0.92 7.25
N LEU A 83 -12.31 -1.39 6.01
CA LEU A 83 -13.30 -2.30 5.41
C LEU A 83 -13.35 -3.65 6.15
N TYR A 84 -12.20 -4.15 6.60
CA TYR A 84 -12.15 -5.40 7.34
C TYR A 84 -12.78 -5.28 8.74
N LEU A 85 -12.55 -4.16 9.45
CA LEU A 85 -13.24 -3.87 10.71
C LEU A 85 -14.74 -3.76 10.53
N GLU A 86 -15.20 -3.10 9.46
CA GLU A 86 -16.62 -3.02 9.11
C GLU A 86 -17.22 -4.41 8.84
N HIS A 87 -16.53 -5.24 8.08
CA HIS A 87 -16.93 -6.63 7.84
C HIS A 87 -17.04 -7.45 9.15
N LYS A 88 -16.11 -7.24 10.10
CA LYS A 88 -16.13 -7.89 11.43
C LYS A 88 -17.06 -7.19 12.43
N SER A 89 -17.76 -6.13 12.03
CA SER A 89 -18.62 -5.31 12.90
C SER A 89 -17.89 -4.74 14.13
N ILE A 90 -16.59 -4.46 14.02
CA ILE A 90 -15.77 -3.90 15.09
C ILE A 90 -15.63 -2.40 14.90
N LYS A 91 -15.95 -1.63 15.94
CA LYS A 91 -15.82 -0.18 15.92
C LYS A 91 -14.45 0.26 16.44
N PRO A 92 -13.63 0.93 15.63
CA PRO A 92 -12.41 1.54 16.11
C PRO A 92 -12.73 2.74 16.99
N LYS A 93 -11.80 3.11 17.89
CA LYS A 93 -11.98 4.27 18.79
C LYS A 93 -12.15 5.59 18.02
N ARG A 94 -11.51 5.70 16.84
CA ARG A 94 -11.51 6.88 15.97
C ARG A 94 -11.42 6.43 14.51
N LYS A 95 -11.83 7.30 13.58
CA LYS A 95 -11.71 7.09 12.13
C LYS A 95 -10.34 7.55 11.61
N GLN A 96 -9.27 6.89 12.07
CA GLN A 96 -7.89 7.24 11.74
C GLN A 96 -7.05 5.98 11.59
N PHE A 97 -6.04 5.99 10.71
CA PHE A 97 -5.18 4.84 10.43
C PHE A 97 -4.68 4.12 11.70
N LEU A 98 -4.11 4.85 12.67
CA LEU A 98 -3.60 4.24 13.91
C LEU A 98 -4.71 3.51 14.68
N ALA A 99 -5.90 4.09 14.77
CA ALA A 99 -7.03 3.48 15.47
C ALA A 99 -7.53 2.21 14.77
N TYR A 100 -7.37 2.10 13.45
CA TYR A 100 -7.68 0.86 12.72
C TYR A 100 -6.65 -0.23 13.03
N ILE A 101 -5.36 0.12 13.07
CA ILE A 101 -4.28 -0.82 13.45
C ILE A 101 -4.51 -1.35 14.86
N GLU A 102 -4.73 -0.45 15.83
CA GLU A 102 -4.98 -0.78 17.23
C GLU A 102 -6.23 -1.67 17.39
N ALA A 103 -7.31 -1.35 16.67
CA ALA A 103 -8.53 -2.15 16.74
C ALA A 103 -8.31 -3.55 16.17
N CYS A 104 -7.59 -3.69 15.05
CA CYS A 104 -7.28 -4.98 14.49
C CYS A 104 -6.36 -5.82 15.41
N GLU A 105 -5.30 -5.23 15.97
CA GLU A 105 -4.42 -5.95 16.90
C GLU A 105 -5.15 -6.36 18.19
N GLY A 106 -5.90 -5.43 18.79
CA GLY A 106 -6.61 -5.65 20.05
C GLY A 106 -7.72 -6.71 19.95
N ASN A 107 -8.22 -6.98 18.75
CA ASN A 107 -9.22 -8.04 18.49
C ASN A 107 -8.60 -9.31 17.86
N GLY A 108 -7.27 -9.42 17.82
CA GLY A 108 -6.57 -10.59 17.26
C GLY A 108 -6.73 -10.76 15.74
N LEU A 109 -7.16 -9.72 15.04
CA LEU A 109 -7.33 -9.70 13.57
C LEU A 109 -6.03 -9.48 12.82
N LEU A 110 -5.02 -8.87 13.47
CA LEU A 110 -3.66 -8.77 12.97
C LEU A 110 -2.69 -9.32 13.99
N LYS A 111 -1.69 -10.10 13.52
CA LYS A 111 -0.58 -10.50 14.36
C LYS A 111 0.25 -9.27 14.76
N ARG A 112 0.77 -9.26 15.98
CA ARG A 112 1.62 -8.19 16.53
C ARG A 112 2.75 -7.73 15.58
N GLY A 113 3.40 -8.67 14.88
CA GLY A 113 4.44 -8.34 13.90
C GLY A 113 3.89 -7.55 12.70
N VAL A 114 2.71 -7.93 12.20
CA VAL A 114 2.02 -7.25 11.10
C VAL A 114 1.49 -5.89 11.54
N SER A 115 0.99 -5.77 12.76
CA SER A 115 0.56 -4.49 13.34
C SER A 115 1.71 -3.48 13.42
N ARG A 116 2.87 -3.90 13.93
CA ARG A 116 4.09 -3.05 14.00
C ARG A 116 4.61 -2.65 12.62
N LEU A 117 4.60 -3.58 11.66
CA LEU A 117 4.94 -3.29 10.27
C LEU A 117 4.00 -2.21 9.70
N THR A 118 2.70 -2.38 9.94
CA THR A 118 1.68 -1.44 9.45
C THR A 118 1.83 -0.05 10.07
N ASP A 119 2.10 0.01 11.37
CA ASP A 119 2.36 1.28 12.07
C ASP A 119 3.61 1.99 11.54
N SER A 120 4.66 1.22 11.20
CA SER A 120 5.85 1.76 10.53
C SER A 120 5.50 2.37 9.17
N ILE A 121 4.66 1.70 8.37
CA ILE A 121 4.17 2.24 7.09
C ILE A 121 3.34 3.52 7.30
N ARG A 122 2.49 3.58 8.33
CA ARG A 122 1.76 4.80 8.71
C ARG A 122 2.72 5.96 9.00
N ASP A 123 3.77 5.70 9.77
CA ASP A 123 4.76 6.73 10.11
C ASP A 123 5.53 7.23 8.89
N PHE A 124 5.95 6.32 8.00
CA PHE A 124 6.58 6.70 6.74
C PHE A 124 5.62 7.49 5.84
N ARG A 125 4.35 7.07 5.71
CA ARG A 125 3.33 7.81 4.96
C ARG A 125 3.19 9.24 5.47
N ASN A 126 3.29 9.45 6.77
CA ASN A 126 3.17 10.78 7.39
C ASN A 126 4.38 11.69 7.12
N LEU A 127 5.48 11.21 6.51
CA LEU A 127 6.57 12.05 5.99
C LEU A 127 6.17 12.93 4.80
N VAL A 128 4.91 12.84 4.34
CA VAL A 128 4.34 13.83 3.41
C VAL A 128 4.14 15.20 4.03
N HIS A 129 3.94 15.27 5.35
CA HIS A 129 3.78 16.54 6.03
C HIS A 129 5.16 17.20 6.20
N LEU A 130 5.31 18.44 5.71
CA LEU A 130 6.59 19.17 5.70
C LEU A 130 7.28 19.19 7.07
N VAL A 131 6.50 19.40 8.14
CA VAL A 131 6.99 19.39 9.53
C VAL A 131 7.64 18.06 9.90
N ASN A 132 7.09 16.94 9.43
CA ASN A 132 7.66 15.61 9.70
C ASN A 132 8.91 15.35 8.85
N GLU A 133 8.97 15.89 7.63
CA GLU A 133 10.12 15.76 6.75
C GLU A 133 11.33 16.54 7.29
N GLU A 134 11.10 17.74 7.82
CA GLU A 134 12.11 18.58 8.48
C GLU A 134 12.63 17.95 9.78
N THR A 135 11.73 17.47 10.63
CA THR A 135 12.08 16.98 11.98
C THR A 135 12.62 15.56 12.00
N LYS A 136 12.10 14.65 11.15
CA LYS A 136 12.49 13.23 11.16
C LYS A 136 13.68 12.93 10.24
N ARG A 137 14.12 13.88 9.40
CA ARG A 137 15.30 13.78 8.49
C ARG A 137 15.42 12.44 7.73
N HIS A 138 14.28 11.82 7.41
CA HIS A 138 14.23 10.53 6.73
C HIS A 138 13.84 10.71 5.27
N THR A 139 14.70 10.24 4.37
CA THR A 139 14.38 10.10 2.95
C THR A 139 13.74 8.74 2.69
N VAL A 140 12.61 8.74 1.98
CA VAL A 140 11.93 7.50 1.60
C VAL A 140 12.68 6.87 0.42
N SER A 141 13.34 5.75 0.68
CA SER A 141 14.08 5.01 -0.36
C SER A 141 13.17 4.17 -1.24
N LYS A 142 13.68 3.73 -2.40
CA LYS A 142 13.02 2.75 -3.25
C LYS A 142 12.73 1.43 -2.51
N ALA A 143 13.66 1.01 -1.64
CA ALA A 143 13.49 -0.20 -0.82
C ALA A 143 12.33 -0.03 0.17
N THR A 144 12.22 1.13 0.82
CA THR A 144 11.10 1.45 1.72
C THR A 144 9.77 1.42 0.98
N ALA A 145 9.71 2.01 -0.21
CA ALA A 145 8.50 2.01 -1.04
C ALA A 145 8.09 0.60 -1.49
N LYS A 146 9.04 -0.23 -1.94
CA LYS A 146 8.76 -1.63 -2.26
C LYS A 146 8.33 -2.43 -1.03
N GLY A 147 8.93 -2.17 0.13
CA GLY A 147 8.51 -2.75 1.41
C GLY A 147 7.07 -2.39 1.78
N ALA A 148 6.65 -1.15 1.53
CA ALA A 148 5.26 -0.73 1.73
C ALA A 148 4.29 -1.46 0.80
N VAL A 149 4.64 -1.63 -0.48
CA VAL A 149 3.85 -2.42 -1.44
C VAL A 149 3.76 -3.88 -1.00
N ALA A 150 4.88 -4.49 -0.61
CA ALA A 150 4.90 -5.85 -0.08
C ALA A 150 4.01 -6.01 1.16
N SER A 151 3.97 -4.99 2.02
CA SER A 151 3.18 -4.98 3.25
C SER A 151 1.67 -5.10 2.98
N ILE A 152 1.16 -4.56 1.88
CA ILE A 152 -0.25 -4.75 1.45
C ILE A 152 -0.60 -6.24 1.44
N PHE A 153 0.27 -7.04 0.84
CA PHE A 153 0.04 -8.47 0.69
C PHE A 153 0.28 -9.24 1.98
N THR A 154 1.29 -8.86 2.76
CA THR A 154 1.54 -9.43 4.09
C THR A 154 0.34 -9.25 5.02
N ILE A 155 -0.24 -8.05 5.03
CA ILE A 155 -1.43 -7.72 5.83
C ILE A 155 -2.65 -8.50 5.32
N ALA A 156 -2.83 -8.60 4.01
CA ALA A 156 -3.94 -9.35 3.43
C ALA A 156 -3.93 -10.84 3.80
N ASN A 157 -2.77 -11.42 4.15
CA ASN A 157 -2.70 -12.80 4.61
C ASN A 157 -3.33 -13.04 5.98
N ASP A 158 -3.46 -12.00 6.81
CA ASP A 158 -4.09 -12.07 8.13
C ASP A 158 -5.62 -11.85 8.06
N PHE A 159 -6.17 -11.48 6.90
CA PHE A 159 -7.61 -11.45 6.69
C PHE A 159 -8.16 -12.89 6.53
N GLN A 160 -9.10 -13.25 7.41
CA GLN A 160 -9.74 -14.56 7.50
C GLN A 160 -11.26 -14.44 7.40
#